data_AF-A0AAQ1SUI6-F1
#
_entry.id   AF-A0AAQ1SUI6-F1
#
_cell.length_a   1.000
_cell.length_b   1.000
_cell.length_c   1.000
_cell.angle_alpha   90.00
_cell.angle_beta   90.00
_cell.angle_gamma   90.00
#
_symmetry.space_group_name_H-M   'P 1'
#
loop_
_entity.id
_entity.type
_entity.pdbx_description
1 polymer ?
#
loop_
_entity_poly.entity_id
_entity_poly.type
_entity_poly.pdbx_seq_one_letter_code
_entity_poly.pdbx_strand_id
1 'polypeptide(L)' 'MCSTCKCRVIEGEVEMDSNHALEDYEVAAGYVLSCQTYPVSDKVVLDFDQL' A
#
# COMPACT_ATOMS: atom_id res chain seq x y z
N MET A 1 14.99 6.18 2.88
CA MET A 1 13.75 5.38 2.82
C MET A 1 13.77 4.52 1.55
N CYS A 2 13.13 3.35 1.53
CA CYS A 2 13.08 2.43 0.36
C CYS A 2 11.63 2.13 -0.07
N SER A 3 11.46 1.37 -1.15
CA SER A 3 10.14 0.96 -1.70
C SER A 3 10.02 -0.55 -1.98
N THR A 4 10.86 -1.37 -1.34
CA THR A 4 10.90 -2.84 -1.55
C THR A 4 9.58 -3.54 -1.18
N CYS A 5 8.84 -2.98 -0.22
CA CYS A 5 7.55 -3.51 0.24
C CYS A 5 6.33 -2.87 -0.47
N LYS A 6 6.55 -2.18 -1.60
CA LYS A 6 5.47 -1.58 -2.38
C LYS A 6 4.53 -2.68 -2.89
N CYS A 7 3.24 -2.48 -2.68
CA CYS A 7 2.17 -3.36 -3.16
C CYS A 7 0.91 -2.54 -3.43
N ARG A 8 -0.06 -3.12 -4.13
CA ARG A 8 -1.34 -2.48 -4.44
C ARG A 8 -2.46 -3.13 -3.65
N VAL A 9 -3.34 -2.31 -3.08
CA VAL A 9 -4.58 -2.79 -2.46
C VAL A 9 -5.59 -3.11 -3.57
N ILE A 10 -6.05 -4.36 -3.63
CA ILE A 10 -7.03 -4.82 -4.63
C ILE A 10 -8.38 -5.19 -4.01
N GLU A 11 -8.45 -5.39 -2.69
CA GLU A 11 -9.67 -5.56 -1.91
C GLU A 11 -9.45 -5.04 -0.49
N GLY A 12 -10.47 -4.42 0.11
CA GLY A 12 -10.40 -3.89 1.48
C GLY A 12 -9.79 -2.49 1.58
N GLU A 13 -9.62 -2.04 2.82
CA GLU A 13 -9.13 -0.71 3.16
C GLU A 13 -7.96 -0.80 4.13
N VAL A 14 -7.01 0.12 3.96
CA VAL A 14 -5.80 0.21 4.76
C VAL A 14 -5.45 1.66 5.08
N GLU A 15 -4.75 1.88 6.19
CA GLU A 15 -4.14 3.16 6.53
C GLU A 15 -2.63 3.00 6.64
N MET A 16 -1.89 4.02 6.17
CA MET A 16 -0.42 4.02 6.13
C MET A 16 0.12 5.04 7.14
N ASP A 17 0.97 4.59 8.07
CA ASP A 17 1.53 5.40 9.17
C ASP A 17 2.36 6.58 8.65
N SER A 18 3.18 6.33 7.64
CA SER A 18 4.06 7.32 7.05
C SER A 18 4.41 6.93 5.62
N ASN A 19 4.36 7.90 4.71
CA ASN A 19 4.82 7.76 3.34
C ASN A 19 5.92 8.77 3.04
N HIS A 20 7.14 8.28 2.81
CA HIS A 20 8.23 9.09 2.23
C HIS A 20 8.89 8.39 1.03
N ALA A 21 8.20 7.43 0.40
CA ALA A 21 8.73 6.65 -0.73
C ALA A 21 7.82 6.61 -1.97
N LEU A 22 6.51 6.77 -1.80
CA LEU A 22 5.54 6.75 -2.89
C LEU A 22 5.11 8.17 -3.24
N GLU A 23 4.99 8.44 -4.54
CA GLU A 23 4.42 9.68 -5.05
C GLU A 23 2.90 9.73 -4.86
N ASP A 24 2.32 10.92 -4.83
CA ASP A 24 0.86 11.11 -4.62
C ASP A 24 0.00 10.32 -5.62
N TYR A 25 0.46 10.23 -6.88
CA TYR A 25 -0.25 9.47 -7.91
C TYR A 25 -0.17 7.95 -7.69
N GLU A 26 0.90 7.45 -7.08
CA GLU A 26 1.02 6.02 -6.73
C GLU A 26 0.04 5.68 -5.61
N VAL A 27 -0.03 6.53 -4.58
CA VAL A 27 -1.00 6.37 -3.49
C VAL A 27 -2.42 6.46 -4.04
N ALA A 28 -2.72 7.42 -4.92
CA ALA A 28 -4.02 7.55 -5.56
C ALA A 28 -4.38 6.35 -6.45
N ALA A 29 -3.39 5.65 -7.02
CA ALA A 29 -3.58 4.40 -7.76
C ALA A 29 -3.75 3.16 -6.85
N GLY A 30 -3.73 3.34 -5.53
CA GLY A 30 -3.92 2.29 -4.53
C GLY A 30 -2.63 1.58 -4.12
N TYR A 31 -1.46 2.15 -4.42
CA TYR A 31 -0.19 1.61 -3.93
C TYR A 31 0.08 2.05 -2.49
N VAL A 32 0.64 1.12 -1.71
CA VAL A 32 1.00 1.30 -0.30
C VAL A 32 2.33 0.62 0.01
N LEU A 33 2.95 1.00 1.12
CA LEU A 33 4.11 0.31 1.68
C LEU A 33 3.64 -0.67 2.75
N SER A 34 3.67 -1.98 2.47
CA SER A 34 3.09 -2.97 3.38
C SER A 34 3.76 -3.00 4.76
N CYS A 35 5.03 -2.59 4.87
CA CYS A 35 5.71 -2.51 6.17
C CYS A 35 5.34 -1.28 7.01
N GLN A 36 4.58 -0.33 6.46
CA GLN A 36 4.14 0.90 7.12
C GLN A 36 2.60 1.04 7.11
N THR A 37 1.89 -0.05 6.88
CA THR A 37 0.44 -0.03 6.62
C THR A 37 -0.28 -1.06 7.49
N TYR A 38 -1.48 -0.74 7.96
CA TYR A 38 -2.35 -1.63 8.71
C TYR A 38 -3.75 -1.70 8.10
N PRO A 39 -4.44 -2.86 8.20
CA PRO A 39 -5.80 -3.01 7.71
C PRO A 39 -6.79 -2.26 8.60
N VAL A 40 -7.77 -1.59 7.98
CA VAL A 40 -8.91 -0.96 8.68
C VAL A 40 -10.25 -1.60 8.32
N SER A 41 -10.23 -2.63 7.46
CA SER A 41 -11.35 -3.51 7.15
C SER A 41 -11.10 -4.94 7.64
N ASP A 42 -12.16 -5.74 7.78
CA ASP A 42 -12.09 -7.14 8.22
C ASP A 42 -11.24 -8.04 7.30
N LYS A 43 -11.13 -7.68 6.02
CA LYS A 43 -10.34 -8.37 5.02
C LYS A 43 -9.65 -7.36 4.12
N VAL A 44 -8.39 -7.66 3.78
CA VAL A 44 -7.59 -6.92 2.80
C VAL A 44 -6.88 -7.92 1.89
N VAL A 45 -6.80 -7.60 0.59
CA VAL A 45 -6.01 -8.35 -0.38
C VAL A 45 -5.01 -7.39 -1.03
N LEU A 46 -3.73 -7.77 -0.98
CA LEU A 46 -2.61 -7.01 -1.53
C LEU A 46 -2.00 -7.77 -2.70
N ASP A 47 -1.68 -7.05 -3.76
CA ASP A 47 -0.95 -7.55 -4.92
C ASP A 47 0.48 -6.99 -4.93
N PHE A 48 1.47 -7.88 -4.89
CA PHE A 48 2.90 -7.55 -4.89
C PHE A 48 3.55 -7.71 -6.28
N ASP A 49 2.87 -8.33 -7.23
CA ASP A 49 3.44 -8.79 -8.51
C ASP A 49 2.81 -8.09 -9.72
N GLN A 50 2.49 -6.79 -9.58
CA GLN A 50 2.07 -5.96 -10.70
C GLN A 50 3.26 -5.71 -11.64
N LEU A 51 3.33 -6.48 -12.74
CA LEU A 51 4.31 -6.34 -13.84
C LEU A 51 4.14 -5.05 -14.64
#